data_AF-A0A382QRP8-F1
#
_entry.id   AF-A0A382QRP8-F1
#
_cell.length_a   1.000
_cell.length_b   1.000
_cell.length_c   1.000
_cell.angle_alpha   90.00
_cell.angle_beta   90.00
_cell.angle_gamma   90.00
#
_symmetry.space_group_name_H-M   'P 1'
#
loop_
_entity.id
_entity.type
_entity.pdbx_description
1 polymer ?
#
loop_
_entity_poly.entity_id
_entity_poly.type
_entity_poly.pdbx_seq_one_letter_code
_entity_poly.pdbx_strand_id
1 'polypeptide(L)'
;NYPAILEIALPNAQGTKYISLVSVNGENGIFGSVDQIEMPLKAIEPIWTHKAIILWKDFENLPDPFESGFKGKQAIWLQKNLRLLGFFKGREAPYYGPGTKLSVTKFQRKHRIKDDGRFGTESKIMLYGLSNVYQTPKLFNQ
;
A
#
# COMPACT_ATOMS: atom_id res chain seq x y z
N ASN A 1 4.57 0.40 -6.99
CA ASN A 1 4.81 -1.06 -7.05
C ASN A 1 5.48 -1.52 -5.78
N TYR A 2 4.71 -1.91 -4.76
CA TYR A 2 5.27 -2.62 -3.60
C TYR A 2 5.54 -4.07 -3.98
N PRO A 3 6.64 -4.67 -3.53
CA PRO A 3 6.83 -6.10 -3.68
C PRO A 3 5.84 -6.88 -2.83
N ALA A 4 5.49 -8.08 -3.30
CA ALA A 4 4.59 -8.97 -2.61
C ALA A 4 5.03 -10.43 -2.76
N ILE A 5 4.63 -11.28 -1.81
CA ILE A 5 4.71 -12.73 -1.92
C ILE A 5 3.30 -13.23 -2.22
N LEU A 6 3.10 -13.87 -3.36
CA LEU A 6 1.81 -14.41 -3.79
C LEU A 6 1.68 -15.87 -3.34
N GLU A 7 0.54 -16.21 -2.78
CA GLU A 7 0.17 -17.59 -2.46
C GLU A 7 -0.42 -18.26 -3.71
N ILE A 8 0.15 -19.39 -4.15
CA ILE A 8 -0.29 -20.11 -5.36
C ILE A 8 -0.60 -21.58 -5.07
N ALA A 9 -1.53 -22.13 -5.84
CA ALA A 9 -1.90 -23.53 -5.86
C ALA A 9 -1.53 -24.14 -7.21
N LEU A 10 -0.59 -25.09 -7.22
CA LEU A 10 -0.15 -25.77 -8.44
C LEU A 10 -0.96 -27.07 -8.61
N PRO A 11 -1.46 -27.38 -9.84
CA PRO A 11 -2.34 -28.54 -10.07
C PRO A 11 -1.79 -29.89 -9.59
N ASN A 12 -0.47 -30.07 -9.65
CA ASN A 12 0.19 -31.35 -9.36
C ASN A 12 1.13 -31.29 -8.13
N ALA A 13 1.08 -30.22 -7.33
CA ALA A 13 1.93 -30.10 -6.15
C ALA A 13 1.11 -30.28 -4.87
N GLN A 14 1.68 -31.02 -3.91
CA GLN A 14 1.15 -30.99 -2.55
C GLN A 14 1.58 -29.70 -1.84
N GLY A 15 0.58 -29.08 -1.19
CA GLY A 15 0.75 -27.91 -0.35
C GLY A 15 0.82 -26.58 -1.10
N THR A 16 0.63 -25.51 -0.35
CA THR A 16 0.70 -24.13 -0.81
C THR A 16 2.13 -23.76 -1.22
N LYS A 17 2.29 -23.10 -2.36
CA LYS A 17 3.57 -22.52 -2.80
C LYS A 17 3.49 -21.00 -2.78
N TYR A 18 4.66 -20.37 -2.75
CA TYR A 18 4.77 -18.93 -2.73
C TYR A 18 5.73 -18.45 -3.82
N ILE A 19 5.37 -17.39 -4.52
CA ILE A 19 6.23 -16.73 -5.51
C ILE A 19 6.42 -15.26 -5.14
N SER A 20 7.65 -14.77 -5.25
CA SER A 20 7.97 -13.37 -4.97
C SER A 20 7.70 -12.52 -6.22
N LEU A 21 6.73 -11.60 -6.14
CA LEU A 21 6.49 -10.55 -7.12
C LEU A 21 7.31 -9.32 -6.74
N VAL A 22 8.32 -9.01 -7.54
CA VAL A 22 9.24 -7.89 -7.32
C VAL A 22 8.66 -6.59 -7.85
N SER A 23 8.12 -6.61 -9.07
CA SER A 23 7.50 -5.45 -9.70
C SER A 23 6.51 -5.85 -10.80
N VAL A 24 5.69 -4.89 -11.23
CA VAL A 24 4.74 -5.04 -12.35
C VAL A 24 5.06 -4.01 -13.42
N ASN A 25 5.20 -4.47 -14.66
CA ASN A 25 5.44 -3.64 -15.85
C ASN A 25 4.34 -3.89 -16.87
N GLY A 26 3.32 -3.01 -16.90
CA GLY A 26 2.14 -3.21 -17.74
C GLY A 26 1.39 -4.48 -17.36
N GLU A 27 1.30 -5.43 -18.28
CA GLU A 27 0.63 -6.72 -18.11
C GLU A 27 1.56 -7.84 -17.62
N ASN A 28 2.85 -7.53 -17.42
CA ASN A 28 3.85 -8.49 -16.98
C ASN A 28 4.21 -8.28 -15.50
N GLY A 29 4.41 -9.38 -14.78
CA GLY A 29 5.03 -9.40 -13.46
C GLY A 29 6.49 -9.85 -13.56
N ILE A 30 7.37 -9.22 -12.77
CA ILE A 30 8.75 -9.66 -12.58
C ILE A 30 8.84 -10.42 -11.25
N PHE A 31 9.27 -11.67 -11.30
CA PHE A 31 9.30 -12.60 -10.18
C PHE A 31 10.72 -13.09 -9.86
N GLY A 32 10.99 -13.47 -8.62
CA GLY A 32 12.25 -14.13 -8.21
C GLY A 32 13.12 -13.34 -7.23
N SER A 33 14.25 -13.93 -6.81
CA SER A 33 15.18 -13.38 -5.81
C SER A 33 16.65 -13.34 -6.29
N VAL A 34 17.03 -14.26 -7.20
CA VAL A 34 18.37 -14.33 -7.81
C VAL A 34 18.24 -14.21 -9.32
N ASP A 35 17.49 -15.13 -9.94
CA ASP A 35 17.05 -15.02 -11.33
C ASP A 35 15.70 -14.31 -11.38
N GLN A 36 15.62 -13.23 -12.16
CA GLN A 36 14.36 -12.53 -12.41
C GLN A 36 13.67 -13.15 -13.62
N ILE A 37 12.41 -13.52 -13.44
CA ILE A 37 11.56 -14.07 -14.50
C ILE A 37 10.46 -13.05 -14.77
N GLU A 38 10.43 -12.50 -15.99
CA GLU A 38 9.32 -11.71 -16.46
C GLU A 38 8.30 -12.63 -17.14
N MET A 39 7.04 -12.56 -16.72
CA MET A 39 5.96 -13.33 -17.33
C MET A 39 4.63 -12.58 -17.30
N PRO A 40 3.70 -12.87 -18.24
CA PRO A 40 2.37 -12.27 -18.24
C PRO A 40 1.61 -12.60 -16.94
N LEU A 41 0.95 -11.61 -16.34
CA LEU A 41 0.16 -11.80 -15.13
C LEU A 41 -0.97 -12.82 -15.32
N LYS A 42 -1.53 -12.89 -16.54
CA LYS A 42 -2.55 -13.89 -16.94
C LYS A 42 -2.08 -15.34 -16.79
N ALA A 43 -0.77 -15.61 -16.79
CA ALA A 43 -0.24 -16.95 -16.53
C ALA A 43 -0.34 -17.33 -15.04
N ILE A 44 -0.35 -16.34 -14.14
CA ILE A 44 -0.46 -16.52 -12.68
C ILE A 44 -1.91 -16.55 -12.22
N GLU A 45 -2.81 -15.83 -12.88
CA GLU A 45 -4.24 -15.74 -12.53
C GLU A 45 -4.90 -17.11 -12.21
N PRO A 46 -4.71 -18.19 -13.00
CA PRO A 46 -5.37 -19.47 -12.74
C PRO A 46 -4.87 -20.19 -11.48
N ILE A 47 -3.65 -19.87 -11.03
CA ILE A 47 -2.99 -20.54 -9.90
C ILE A 47 -2.93 -19.67 -8.65
N TRP A 48 -3.30 -18.39 -8.73
CA TRP A 48 -3.26 -17.47 -7.60
C TRP A 48 -4.45 -17.69 -6.66
N THR A 49 -4.19 -17.85 -5.37
CA THR A 49 -5.26 -18.05 -4.37
C THR A 49 -5.92 -16.74 -3.93
N HIS A 50 -5.61 -15.62 -4.60
CA HIS A 50 -6.02 -14.26 -4.22
C HIS A 50 -5.46 -13.79 -2.88
N LYS A 51 -4.44 -14.47 -2.34
CA LYS A 51 -3.72 -14.02 -1.15
C LYS A 51 -2.33 -13.53 -1.52
N ALA A 52 -1.95 -12.44 -0.87
CA ALA A 52 -0.64 -11.83 -1.03
C ALA A 52 -0.15 -11.29 0.32
N ILE A 53 1.14 -11.42 0.57
CA ILE A 53 1.82 -10.76 1.68
C ILE A 53 2.59 -9.58 1.09
N ILE A 54 2.18 -8.37 1.43
CA ILE A 54 2.86 -7.14 0.98
C ILE A 54 3.98 -6.83 1.99
N LEU A 55 5.22 -6.71 1.51
CA LEU A 55 6.31 -6.23 2.34
C LEU A 55 6.27 -4.71 2.39
N TRP A 56 5.90 -4.16 3.54
CA TRP A 56 5.83 -2.72 3.76
C TRP A 56 6.42 -2.34 5.12
N LYS A 57 6.72 -1.05 5.28
CA LYS A 57 7.24 -0.47 6.52
C LYS A 57 6.37 0.72 6.92
N ASP A 58 6.03 0.83 8.20
CA ASP A 58 5.45 2.05 8.74
C ASP A 58 6.57 3.07 9.02
N PHE A 59 6.81 3.98 8.08
CA PHE A 59 7.91 4.95 8.17
C PHE A 59 7.71 5.99 9.27
N GLU A 60 6.47 6.36 9.55
CA GLU A 60 6.13 7.45 10.46
C GLU A 60 5.63 6.96 11.83
N ASN A 61 5.54 5.63 12.02
CA ASN A 61 5.03 4.99 13.23
C ASN A 61 3.72 5.66 13.70
N LEU A 62 2.77 5.80 12.75
CA LEU A 62 1.52 6.50 12.99
C LEU A 62 0.66 5.70 13.98
N PRO A 63 -0.14 6.39 14.82
CA PRO A 63 -0.99 5.73 15.81
C PRO A 63 -1.94 4.70 15.16
N ASP A 64 -2.42 3.76 15.95
CA ASP A 64 -3.47 2.82 15.56
C ASP A 64 -4.47 2.68 16.73
N PRO A 65 -5.73 3.15 16.59
CA PRO A 65 -6.32 3.71 15.38
C PRO A 65 -5.87 5.15 15.07
N PHE A 66 -5.66 5.46 13.79
CA PHE A 66 -5.46 6.84 13.31
C PHE A 66 -6.70 7.34 12.57
N GLU A 67 -7.60 7.97 13.34
CA GLU A 67 -8.93 8.36 12.85
C GLU A 67 -9.45 9.64 13.50
N SER A 68 -10.69 10.01 13.13
CA SER A 68 -11.37 11.20 13.64
C SER A 68 -11.35 11.28 15.16
N GLY A 69 -11.04 12.45 15.70
CA GLY A 69 -10.88 12.67 17.13
C GLY A 69 -9.42 12.68 17.60
N PHE A 70 -8.50 12.08 16.83
CA PHE A 70 -7.08 12.07 17.16
C PHE A 70 -6.49 13.48 17.27
N LYS A 71 -5.64 13.72 18.27
CA LYS A 71 -4.92 14.99 18.50
C LYS A 71 -3.42 14.73 18.55
N GLY A 72 -2.66 15.46 17.73
CA GLY A 72 -1.20 15.30 17.65
C GLY A 72 -0.60 15.80 16.34
N LYS A 73 0.74 15.93 16.31
CA LYS A 73 1.48 16.41 15.13
C LYS A 73 1.35 15.46 13.92
N GLN A 74 1.07 14.18 14.15
CA GLN A 74 0.79 13.20 13.09
C GLN A 74 -0.40 13.61 12.23
N ALA A 75 -1.41 14.28 12.81
CA ALA A 75 -2.54 14.82 12.04
C ALA A 75 -2.09 15.91 11.05
N ILE A 76 -1.13 16.76 11.45
CA ILE A 76 -0.54 17.77 10.56
C ILE A 76 0.23 17.09 9.43
N TRP A 77 1.04 16.07 9.75
CA TRP A 77 1.76 15.28 8.75
C TRP A 77 0.80 14.70 7.70
N LEU A 78 -0.30 14.09 8.15
CA LEU A 78 -1.31 13.50 7.26
C LEU A 78 -1.95 14.57 6.37
N GLN A 79 -2.35 15.70 6.96
CA GLN A 79 -2.98 16.81 6.23
C GLN A 79 -2.05 17.42 5.18
N LYS A 80 -0.75 17.56 5.48
CA LYS A 80 0.27 18.02 4.53
C LYS A 80 0.38 17.07 3.34
N ASN A 81 0.54 15.78 3.60
CA ASN A 81 0.68 14.79 2.53
C ASN A 81 -0.59 14.68 1.69
N LEU A 82 -1.76 14.67 2.30
CA LEU A 82 -3.03 14.70 1.57
C LEU A 82 -3.20 15.99 0.76
N ARG A 83 -2.67 17.14 1.21
CA ARG A 83 -2.70 18.38 0.42
C ARG A 83 -1.79 18.27 -0.80
N LEU A 84 -0.57 17.76 -0.63
CA LEU A 84 0.37 17.54 -1.75
C LEU A 84 -0.26 16.63 -2.82
N LEU A 85 -1.05 15.65 -2.40
CA LEU A 85 -1.80 14.75 -3.28
C LEU A 85 -3.15 15.32 -3.77
N GLY A 86 -3.50 16.56 -3.40
CA GLY A 86 -4.72 17.24 -3.86
C GLY A 86 -6.02 16.90 -3.12
N PHE A 87 -5.96 16.15 -2.02
CA PHE A 87 -7.14 15.71 -1.25
C PHE A 87 -7.53 16.64 -0.11
N PHE A 88 -6.56 17.30 0.54
CA PHE A 88 -6.81 18.17 1.71
C PHE A 88 -6.79 19.65 1.34
N LYS A 89 -7.74 20.41 1.88
CA LYS A 89 -7.85 21.87 1.73
C LYS A 89 -8.00 22.54 3.10
N GLY A 90 -7.56 23.79 3.21
CA GLY A 90 -7.60 24.56 4.47
C GLY A 90 -6.30 24.48 5.27
N ARG A 91 -6.28 25.08 6.45
CA ARG A 91 -5.10 25.15 7.34
C ARG A 91 -4.90 23.84 8.09
N GLU A 92 -3.66 23.38 8.21
CA GLU A 92 -3.35 22.22 9.04
C GLU A 92 -3.51 22.50 10.52
N ALA A 93 -3.94 21.51 11.27
CA ALA A 93 -4.03 21.54 12.71
C ALA A 93 -3.59 20.21 13.31
N PRO A 94 -3.11 20.17 14.56
CA PRO A 94 -2.77 18.94 15.27
C PRO A 94 -4.03 18.19 15.73
N TYR A 95 -5.02 18.08 14.84
CA TYR A 95 -6.32 17.46 15.08
C TYR A 95 -6.84 16.79 13.81
N TYR A 96 -7.23 15.53 13.95
CA TYR A 96 -7.93 14.77 12.93
C TYR A 96 -9.43 15.08 13.03
N GLY A 97 -9.84 16.19 12.44
CA GLY A 97 -11.24 16.63 12.41
C GLY A 97 -12.04 16.12 11.20
N PRO A 98 -13.29 16.59 11.05
CA PRO A 98 -14.17 16.21 9.94
C PRO A 98 -13.56 16.47 8.55
N GLY A 99 -12.83 17.58 8.38
CA GLY A 99 -12.14 17.90 7.12
C GLY A 99 -11.05 16.89 6.77
N THR A 100 -10.30 16.42 7.77
CA THR A 100 -9.27 15.38 7.59
C THR A 100 -9.92 14.05 7.24
N LYS A 101 -11.00 13.65 7.94
CA LYS A 101 -11.75 12.42 7.64
C LYS A 101 -12.28 12.41 6.21
N LEU A 102 -12.92 13.50 5.79
CA LEU A 102 -13.42 13.63 4.42
C LEU A 102 -12.30 13.53 3.38
N SER A 103 -11.13 14.09 3.67
CA SER A 103 -9.97 14.04 2.78
C SER A 103 -9.41 12.62 2.67
N VAL A 104 -9.36 11.87 3.79
CA VAL A 104 -8.96 10.45 3.79
C VAL A 104 -9.97 9.59 3.05
N THR A 105 -11.27 9.77 3.27
CA THR A 105 -12.32 9.06 2.51
C THR A 105 -12.17 9.29 1.00
N LYS A 106 -11.90 10.52 0.56
CA LYS A 106 -11.67 10.83 -0.86
C LYS A 106 -10.41 10.15 -1.40
N PHE A 107 -9.33 10.17 -0.63
CA PHE A 107 -8.08 9.47 -0.96
C PHE A 107 -8.32 7.96 -1.11
N GLN A 108 -8.93 7.32 -0.12
CA GLN A 108 -9.25 5.90 -0.12
C GLN A 108 -10.10 5.54 -1.34
N ARG A 109 -11.18 6.29 -1.61
CA ARG A 109 -12.05 6.06 -2.77
C ARG A 109 -11.29 6.17 -4.10
N LYS A 110 -10.45 7.19 -4.27
CA LYS A 110 -9.64 7.38 -5.49
C LYS A 110 -8.72 6.18 -5.73
N HIS A 111 -8.23 5.57 -4.66
CA HIS A 111 -7.26 4.48 -4.69
C HIS A 111 -7.88 3.09 -4.47
N ARG A 112 -9.22 2.97 -4.53
CA ARG A 112 -9.96 1.70 -4.37
C ARG A 112 -9.67 0.98 -3.04
N ILE A 113 -9.39 1.75 -2.00
CA ILE A 113 -9.31 1.29 -0.61
C ILE A 113 -10.69 1.49 0.02
N LYS A 114 -11.03 0.69 1.05
CA LYS A 114 -12.23 0.90 1.87
C LYS A 114 -12.30 2.36 2.35
N ASP A 115 -13.37 3.08 2.04
CA ASP A 115 -13.46 4.54 2.20
C ASP A 115 -14.08 5.00 3.53
N ASP A 116 -13.68 4.35 4.63
CA ASP A 116 -14.22 4.58 5.99
C ASP A 116 -13.67 5.84 6.70
N GLY A 117 -12.68 6.50 6.10
CA GLY A 117 -12.03 7.68 6.67
C GLY A 117 -11.09 7.37 7.82
N ARG A 118 -10.72 6.10 8.05
CA ARG A 118 -9.66 5.69 8.98
C ARG A 118 -8.35 5.54 8.22
N PHE A 119 -7.29 6.17 8.70
CA PHE A 119 -5.98 6.12 8.01
C PHE A 119 -5.18 4.86 8.42
N GLY A 120 -5.72 3.68 8.06
CA GLY A 120 -5.17 2.36 8.35
C GLY A 120 -4.07 1.89 7.39
N THR A 121 -3.65 0.64 7.55
CA THR A 121 -2.50 0.02 6.84
C THR A 121 -2.51 0.24 5.33
N GLU A 122 -3.61 -0.05 4.64
CA GLU A 122 -3.72 0.10 3.19
C GLU A 122 -3.56 1.57 2.77
N SER A 123 -4.08 2.49 3.58
CA SER A 123 -3.93 3.92 3.34
C SER A 123 -2.49 4.39 3.56
N LYS A 124 -1.81 3.86 4.60
CA LYS A 124 -0.39 4.12 4.85
C LYS A 124 0.46 3.62 3.67
N ILE A 125 0.30 2.36 3.26
CA ILE A 125 1.03 1.75 2.14
C ILE A 125 0.82 2.58 0.86
N MET A 126 -0.43 2.93 0.54
CA MET A 126 -0.72 3.72 -0.67
C MET A 126 -0.09 5.11 -0.60
N LEU A 127 -0.21 5.82 0.52
CA LEU A 127 0.35 7.17 0.64
C LEU A 127 1.87 7.14 0.58
N TYR A 128 2.51 6.19 1.27
CA TYR A 128 3.96 6.02 1.20
C TYR A 128 4.43 5.69 -0.22
N GLY A 129 3.69 4.85 -0.95
CA GLY A 129 4.01 4.51 -2.34
C GLY A 129 3.84 5.65 -3.35
N LEU A 130 3.06 6.68 -3.02
CA LEU A 130 2.88 7.89 -3.84
C LEU A 130 3.86 9.01 -3.47
N SER A 131 4.55 8.87 -2.33
CA SER A 131 5.53 9.85 -1.86
C SER A 131 6.89 9.54 -2.46
N ASN A 132 7.58 10.58 -2.93
CA ASN A 132 8.98 10.49 -3.36
C ASN A 132 9.97 10.48 -2.19
N VAL A 133 9.49 10.68 -0.94
CA VAL A 133 10.32 10.72 0.27
C VAL A 133 10.63 9.32 0.79
N TYR A 134 9.68 8.38 0.63
CA TYR A 134 9.84 7.03 1.17
C TYR A 134 10.32 6.07 0.09
N GLN A 135 11.44 5.41 0.35
CA GLN A 135 11.91 4.34 -0.52
C GLN A 135 10.99 3.13 -0.37
N THR A 136 10.40 2.67 -1.46
CA THR A 136 9.63 1.41 -1.45
C THR A 136 10.54 0.28 -0.99
N PRO A 137 10.14 -0.52 0.02
CA PRO A 137 10.91 -1.68 0.46
C PRO A 137 11.18 -2.62 -0.72
N LYS A 138 12.36 -3.24 -0.72
CA LYS A 138 12.76 -4.21 -1.72
C LYS A 138 12.85 -5.60 -1.08
N LEU A 139 12.52 -6.63 -1.85
CA LEU A 139 12.71 -8.03 -1.44
C LEU A 139 14.18 -8.42 -1.31
N PHE A 140 15.06 -7.70 -1.99
CA PHE A 140 16.51 -7.94 -2.00
C PHE A 140 17.27 -6.61 -1.95
N ASN A 141 18.34 -6.59 -1.17
CA ASN A 141 19.30 -5.48 -1.14
C ASN A 141 20.44 -5.82 -2.11
N GLN A 142 20.54 -5.09 -3.23
CA GLN A 142 21.82 -4.91 -3.93
C GLN A 142 22.40 -3.57 -3.50
#